data_AF-A0A7S2YNB3-F1
#
_entry.id   AF-A0A7S2YNB3-F1
#
_cell.length_a   1.000
_cell.length_b   1.000
_cell.length_c   1.000
_cell.angle_alpha   90.00
_cell.angle_beta   90.00
_cell.angle_gamma   90.00
#
_symmetry.space_group_name_H-M   'P 1'
#
loop_
_entity.id
_entity.type
_entity.pdbx_description
1 polymer ?
#
loop_
_entity_poly.entity_id
_entity_poly.type
_entity_poly.pdbx_seq_one_letter_code
_entity_poly.pdbx_strand_id
1 'polypeptide(L)'
;MIIYGAMFGCVEAALTIASAMSSKSPFVAKFDQRDAADDAKRNLAIEGSDHLAILSAFAQWKGLSLRGNNREASSFLKSNCLSRFTLNQMHDLRKQYANLLADIGFLPSDYNLNQQDKVLQSQLDDSSISMLTGVLCA
;
A
#
# COMPACT_ATOMS: atom_id res chain seq x y z
N MET A 1 3.13 13.93 6.08
CA MET A 1 3.42 12.52 5.73
C MET A 1 4.18 12.31 4.40
N ILE A 2 3.59 12.49 3.20
CA ILE A 2 4.25 12.07 1.93
C ILE A 2 5.54 12.84 1.56
N ILE A 3 5.66 14.11 1.96
CA ILE A 3 6.89 14.91 1.80
C ILE A 3 8.03 14.30 2.64
N TYR A 4 7.76 13.94 3.89
CA TYR A 4 8.73 13.27 4.74
C TYR A 4 9.11 11.90 4.18
N GLY A 5 8.14 11.16 3.61
CA GLY A 5 8.42 9.91 2.90
C GLY A 5 9.42 10.08 1.75
N ALA A 6 9.29 11.16 0.98
CA ALA A 6 10.25 11.51 -0.07
C ALA A 6 11.64 11.88 0.48
N MET A 7 11.70 12.65 1.57
CA MET A 7 12.96 13.03 2.21
C MET A 7 13.72 11.85 2.81
N PHE A 8 13.01 10.88 3.40
CA PHE A 8 13.59 9.72 4.09
C PHE A 8 13.70 8.45 3.23
N GLY A 9 13.39 8.52 1.94
CA GLY A 9 13.54 7.38 1.01
C GLY A 9 12.48 6.28 1.16
N CYS A 10 11.37 6.55 1.87
CA CYS A 10 10.24 5.64 2.06
C CYS A 10 8.97 6.12 1.33
N VAL A 11 9.15 6.80 0.20
CA VAL A 11 8.09 7.46 -0.56
C VAL A 11 7.00 6.50 -1.01
N GLU A 12 7.34 5.29 -1.45
CA GLU A 12 6.36 4.33 -1.97
C GLU A 12 5.40 3.81 -0.89
N ALA A 13 5.94 3.52 0.29
CA ALA A 13 5.13 3.16 1.44
C ALA A 13 4.31 4.35 1.93
N ALA A 14 4.89 5.56 1.96
CA ALA A 14 4.16 6.75 2.36
C ALA A 14 3.00 7.09 1.40
N LEU A 15 3.21 6.96 0.09
CA LEU A 15 2.18 7.15 -0.94
C LEU A 15 1.04 6.14 -0.77
N THR A 16 1.36 4.88 -0.46
CA THR A 16 0.37 3.82 -0.26
C THR A 16 -0.48 4.03 0.98
N ILE A 17 0.15 4.45 2.08
CA ILE A 17 -0.58 4.75 3.31
C ILE A 17 -1.45 6.00 3.12
N ALA A 18 -0.91 7.06 2.50
CA ALA A 18 -1.68 8.28 2.23
C ALA A 18 -2.88 8.02 1.30
N SER A 19 -2.74 7.15 0.30
CA SER A 19 -3.86 6.75 -0.55
C SER A 19 -4.88 5.88 0.17
N ALA A 20 -4.44 5.02 1.10
CA ALA A 20 -5.32 4.26 1.97
C ALA A 20 -6.16 5.19 2.87
N MET A 21 -5.54 6.22 3.45
CA MET A 21 -6.23 7.20 4.29
C MET A 21 -7.22 8.07 3.51
N SER A 22 -6.91 8.35 2.24
CA SER A 22 -7.76 9.18 1.37
C SER A 22 -8.85 8.39 0.64
N SER A 23 -8.83 7.06 0.74
CA SER A 23 -9.83 6.16 0.18
C SER A 23 -10.50 5.34 1.29
N LYS A 24 -11.47 4.50 0.91
CA LYS A 24 -12.05 3.54 1.87
C LYS A 24 -11.04 2.43 2.13
N SER A 25 -11.15 1.75 3.28
CA SER A 25 -10.36 0.55 3.55
C SER A 25 -10.52 -0.48 2.42
N PRO A 26 -9.42 -1.10 1.95
CA PRO A 26 -9.49 -2.17 0.96
C PRO A 26 -10.03 -3.48 1.55
N PHE A 27 -10.01 -3.64 2.87
CA PHE A 27 -10.63 -4.77 3.56
C PHE A 27 -12.15 -4.57 3.57
N VAL A 28 -12.86 -5.43 2.85
CA VAL A 28 -14.31 -5.38 2.70
C VAL A 28 -14.92 -6.64 3.29
N ALA A 29 -15.61 -6.49 4.41
CA ALA A 29 -16.41 -7.54 5.00
C ALA A 29 -17.85 -7.48 4.49
N LYS A 30 -18.37 -8.60 3.97
CA LYS A 30 -19.82 -8.82 3.96
C LYS A 30 -20.28 -9.06 5.40
N PHE A 31 -21.56 -8.86 5.70
CA PHE A 31 -22.11 -8.99 7.06
C PHE A 31 -21.70 -10.31 7.74
N ASP A 32 -21.68 -11.40 6.97
CA ASP A 32 -21.34 -12.76 7.41
C ASP A 32 -19.84 -13.10 7.37
N GLN A 33 -18.98 -12.15 6.98
CA GLN A 33 -17.54 -12.36 6.78
C GLN A 33 -16.69 -11.33 7.53
N ARG A 34 -17.25 -10.70 8.58
CA ARG A 34 -16.53 -9.71 9.40
C ARG A 34 -15.34 -10.32 10.12
N ASP A 35 -15.54 -11.44 10.79
CA ASP A 35 -14.46 -12.14 11.51
C ASP A 35 -13.34 -12.57 10.56
N ALA A 36 -13.70 -13.10 9.38
CA ALA A 36 -12.72 -13.48 8.36
C ALA A 36 -11.93 -12.28 7.80
N ALA A 37 -12.55 -11.11 7.67
CA ALA A 37 -11.87 -9.90 7.22
C ALA A 37 -10.94 -9.34 8.31
N ASP A 38 -11.34 -9.40 9.58
CA ASP A 38 -10.53 -8.96 10.71
C ASP A 38 -9.32 -9.90 10.91
N ASP A 39 -9.52 -11.21 10.77
CA ASP A 39 -8.42 -12.17 10.82
C ASP A 39 -7.46 -12.01 9.63
N ALA A 40 -7.98 -11.81 8.41
CA ALA A 40 -7.14 -11.50 7.26
C ALA A 40 -6.31 -10.22 7.47
N LYS A 41 -6.93 -9.18 8.03
CA LYS A 41 -6.24 -7.92 8.36
C LYS A 41 -5.15 -8.14 9.41
N ARG A 42 -5.42 -8.91 10.47
CA ARG A 42 -4.44 -9.28 11.50
C ARG A 42 -3.28 -10.09 10.93
N ASN A 43 -3.56 -11.03 10.03
CA ASN A 43 -2.53 -11.84 9.37
C ASN A 43 -1.60 -11.02 8.47
N LEU A 44 -2.11 -9.93 7.90
CA LEU A 44 -1.34 -9.00 7.07
C LEU A 44 -0.71 -7.86 7.86
N ALA A 45 -1.12 -7.67 9.12
CA ALA A 45 -0.61 -6.61 9.97
C ALA A 45 0.84 -6.87 10.38
N ILE A 46 1.64 -5.83 10.30
CA ILE A 46 3.01 -5.79 10.81
C ILE A 46 2.96 -4.97 12.09
N GLU A 47 3.50 -5.50 13.18
CA GLU A 47 3.44 -4.89 14.53
C GLU A 47 2.01 -4.54 15.01
N GLY A 48 0.99 -5.24 14.49
CA GLY A 48 -0.41 -4.95 14.81
C GLY A 48 -0.96 -3.63 14.25
N SER A 49 -0.21 -2.96 13.36
CA SER A 49 -0.63 -1.68 12.78
C SER A 49 -1.57 -1.87 11.57
N ASP A 50 -2.73 -1.23 11.65
CA ASP A 50 -3.73 -1.21 10.57
C ASP A 50 -3.21 -0.59 9.27
N HIS A 51 -2.43 0.48 9.37
CA HIS A 51 -1.84 1.15 8.20
C HIS A 51 -0.81 0.24 7.52
N LEU A 52 -0.02 -0.50 8.30
CA LEU A 52 0.93 -1.47 7.78
C LEU A 52 0.25 -2.70 7.20
N ALA A 53 -0.91 -3.12 7.75
CA ALA A 53 -1.73 -4.18 7.17
C ALA A 53 -2.20 -3.83 5.75
N ILE A 54 -2.65 -2.59 5.55
CA ILE A 54 -3.07 -2.10 4.22
C ILE A 54 -1.87 -2.01 3.27
N LEU A 55 -0.73 -1.51 3.75
CA LEU A 55 0.51 -1.45 2.96
C LEU A 55 0.95 -2.85 2.49
N SER A 56 0.97 -3.82 3.40
CA SER A 56 1.29 -5.22 3.11
C SER A 56 0.32 -5.83 2.10
N ALA A 57 -0.99 -5.64 2.30
CA ALA A 57 -2.02 -6.10 1.38
C ALA A 57 -1.82 -5.54 -0.04
N PHE A 58 -1.54 -4.25 -0.15
CA PHE A 58 -1.30 -3.59 -1.43
C PHE A 58 -0.03 -4.13 -2.11
N ALA A 59 1.08 -4.20 -1.38
CA ALA A 59 2.37 -4.65 -1.90
C ALA A 59 2.31 -6.10 -2.41
N GLN A 60 1.64 -7.00 -1.69
CA GLN A 60 1.44 -8.38 -2.12
C GLN A 60 0.56 -8.48 -3.36
N TRP A 61 -0.61 -7.83 -3.36
CA TRP A 61 -1.50 -7.83 -4.52
C TRP A 61 -0.85 -7.25 -5.78
N LYS A 62 -0.09 -6.16 -5.64
CA LYS A 62 0.61 -5.52 -6.75
C LYS A 62 1.73 -6.40 -7.29
N GLY A 63 2.51 -7.04 -6.40
CA GLY A 63 3.53 -8.02 -6.78
C GLY A 63 2.97 -9.20 -7.58
N LEU A 64 1.83 -9.77 -7.14
CA LEU A 64 1.14 -10.85 -7.87
C LEU A 64 0.61 -10.37 -9.24
N SER A 65 0.06 -9.15 -9.28
CA SER A 65 -0.48 -8.57 -10.52
C SER A 65 0.62 -8.27 -11.55
N LEU A 66 1.78 -7.79 -11.12
CA LEU A 66 2.92 -7.49 -12.00
C LEU A 66 3.58 -8.75 -12.59
N ARG A 67 3.51 -9.88 -11.90
CA ARG A 67 3.99 -11.18 -12.40
C ARG A 67 3.09 -11.80 -13.47
N GLY A 68 1.93 -11.19 -13.76
CA GLY A 68 0.93 -11.73 -14.69
C GLY A 68 0.06 -12.83 -14.09
N ASN A 69 0.18 -13.10 -12.78
CA ASN A 69 -0.52 -14.19 -12.10
C ASN A 69 -1.94 -13.77 -11.70
N ASN A 70 -2.78 -13.43 -12.68
CA ASN A 70 -4.14 -12.91 -12.43
C ASN A 70 -5.03 -13.85 -11.60
N ARG A 71 -4.82 -15.16 -11.74
CA ARG A 71 -5.52 -16.19 -10.94
C ARG A 71 -5.11 -16.13 -9.47
N GLU A 72 -3.81 -16.10 -9.20
CA GLU A 72 -3.28 -15.99 -7.83
C GLU A 72 -3.65 -14.65 -7.20
N ALA A 73 -3.51 -13.54 -7.93
CA ALA A 73 -3.94 -12.23 -7.46
C ALA A 73 -5.43 -12.22 -7.11
N SER A 74 -6.28 -12.87 -7.91
CA SER A 74 -7.72 -12.96 -7.61
C SER A 74 -8.03 -13.90 -6.45
N SER A 75 -7.26 -14.98 -6.28
CA SER A 75 -7.35 -15.86 -5.12
C SER A 75 -6.96 -15.14 -3.83
N PHE A 76 -5.83 -14.42 -3.86
CA PHE A 76 -5.32 -13.59 -2.76
C PHE A 76 -6.34 -12.55 -2.30
N LEU A 77 -7.00 -11.86 -3.24
CA LEU A 77 -8.03 -10.89 -2.89
C LEU A 77 -9.23 -11.55 -2.20
N LYS A 78 -9.65 -12.72 -2.67
CA LYS A 78 -10.78 -13.45 -2.07
C LYS A 78 -10.44 -13.97 -0.67
N SER A 79 -9.26 -14.59 -0.50
CA SER A 79 -8.84 -15.16 0.79
C SER A 79 -8.63 -14.09 1.87
N ASN A 80 -8.23 -12.88 1.48
CA ASN A 80 -7.97 -11.79 2.41
C ASN A 80 -9.10 -10.75 2.50
N CYS A 81 -10.28 -11.05 1.95
CA CYS A 81 -11.43 -10.14 1.95
C CYS A 81 -11.12 -8.74 1.38
N LEU A 82 -10.35 -8.67 0.29
CA LEU A 82 -9.88 -7.42 -0.32
C LEU A 82 -10.71 -7.01 -1.54
N SER A 83 -10.98 -5.71 -1.65
CA SER A 83 -11.63 -5.11 -2.82
C SER A 83 -10.62 -4.72 -3.89
N ARG A 84 -10.69 -5.39 -5.05
CA ARG A 84 -9.91 -5.02 -6.25
C ARG A 84 -10.15 -3.57 -6.67
N PHE A 85 -11.42 -3.14 -6.59
CA PHE A 85 -11.80 -1.77 -6.96
C PHE A 85 -11.10 -0.74 -6.07
N THR A 86 -11.10 -0.98 -4.75
CA THR A 86 -10.45 -0.08 -3.79
C THR A 86 -8.94 -0.04 -3.99
N LEU A 87 -8.30 -1.19 -4.21
CA LEU A 87 -6.86 -1.27 -4.47
C LEU A 87 -6.46 -0.55 -5.77
N ASN A 88 -7.27 -0.64 -6.83
CA ASN A 88 -7.06 0.13 -8.05
C ASN A 88 -7.18 1.64 -7.78
N GLN A 89 -8.20 2.08 -7.04
CA GLN A 89 -8.33 3.50 -6.67
C GLN A 89 -7.14 4.00 -5.86
N MET A 90 -6.66 3.21 -4.90
CA MET A 90 -5.45 3.53 -4.13
C MET A 90 -4.23 3.70 -5.04
N HIS A 91 -4.08 2.85 -6.05
CA HIS A 91 -3.00 2.94 -7.03
C HIS A 91 -3.10 4.23 -7.87
N ASP A 92 -4.31 4.63 -8.27
CA ASP A 92 -4.51 5.87 -9.02
C ASP A 92 -4.27 7.12 -8.16
N LEU A 93 -4.61 7.08 -6.87
CA LEU A 93 -4.25 8.13 -5.92
C LEU A 93 -2.73 8.22 -5.71
N ARG A 94 -2.02 7.10 -5.65
CA ARG A 94 -0.55 7.10 -5.56
C ARG A 94 0.09 7.81 -6.75
N LYS A 95 -0.42 7.59 -7.97
CA LYS A 95 0.06 8.32 -9.15
C LYS A 95 -0.17 9.82 -9.03
N GLN A 96 -1.35 10.24 -8.58
CA GLN A 96 -1.66 11.65 -8.39
C GLN A 96 -0.71 12.30 -7.38
N TYR A 97 -0.46 11.65 -6.24
CA TYR A 97 0.48 12.15 -5.24
C TYR A 97 1.93 12.15 -5.72
N ALA A 98 2.36 11.12 -6.46
CA ALA A 98 3.69 11.09 -7.06
C ALA A 98 3.90 12.23 -8.06
N ASN A 99 2.90 12.52 -8.89
CA ASN A 99 2.95 13.65 -9.82
C ASN A 99 3.04 14.98 -9.05
N LEU A 100 2.23 15.17 -8.01
CA LEU A 100 2.29 16.36 -7.18
C LEU A 100 3.68 16.53 -6.54
N LEU A 101 4.28 15.45 -6.03
CA LEU A 101 5.64 15.48 -5.47
C LEU A 101 6.70 15.80 -6.54
N ALA A 102 6.53 15.32 -7.77
CA ALA A 102 7.41 15.68 -8.88
C ALA A 102 7.28 17.16 -9.25
N ASP A 103 6.05 17.69 -9.29
CA ASP A 103 5.77 19.10 -9.61
C ASP A 103 6.42 20.06 -8.60
N ILE A 104 6.47 19.69 -7.32
CA ILE A 104 7.13 20.47 -6.27
C ILE A 104 8.63 20.16 -6.12
N GLY A 105 9.21 19.31 -6.98
CA GLY A 105 10.64 18.99 -7.02
C GLY A 105 11.12 17.99 -5.96
N PHE A 106 10.21 17.26 -5.31
CA PHE A 106 10.54 16.21 -4.35
C PHE A 106 10.75 14.83 -4.99
N LEU A 107 10.33 14.65 -6.24
CA LEU A 107 10.60 13.46 -7.06
C LEU A 107 11.12 13.87 -8.46
N PRO A 108 11.88 12.99 -9.14
CA PRO A 108 12.25 13.19 -10.54
C PRO A 108 11.01 13.30 -11.45
N SER A 109 11.10 14.10 -12.51
CA SER A 109 9.99 14.28 -13.47
C SER A 109 9.65 13.00 -14.25
N ASP A 110 10.60 12.07 -14.35
CA ASP A 110 10.46 10.74 -14.96
C ASP A 110 10.13 9.63 -13.93
N TYR A 111 9.66 10.00 -12.73
CA TYR A 111 9.36 9.04 -11.67
C TYR A 111 8.37 7.95 -12.11
N ASN A 112 8.87 6.73 -12.27
CA ASN A 112 8.09 5.61 -12.76
C ASN A 112 7.55 4.74 -11.61
N LEU A 113 6.31 5.01 -11.20
CA LEU A 113 5.64 4.29 -10.11
C LEU A 113 5.59 2.77 -10.36
N ASN A 114 5.40 2.32 -11.60
CA ASN A 114 5.30 0.87 -11.91
C ASN A 114 6.64 0.13 -11.72
N GLN A 115 7.78 0.82 -11.91
CA GLN A 115 9.10 0.26 -11.64
C GLN A 115 9.35 0.19 -10.13
N GLN A 116 8.91 1.21 -9.40
CA GLN A 116 9.00 1.30 -7.94
C GLN A 116 8.08 0.29 -7.24
N ASP A 117 6.94 -0.07 -7.86
CA ASP A 117 6.05 -1.10 -7.35
C ASP A 117 6.71 -2.49 -7.22
N LYS A 118 7.79 -2.75 -7.97
CA LYS A 118 8.60 -3.98 -7.83
C LYS A 118 9.45 -3.96 -6.56
N VAL A 119 9.79 -2.77 -6.07
CA VAL A 119 10.66 -2.48 -4.92
C VAL A 119 9.86 -2.30 -3.63
N LEU A 120 8.54 -2.09 -3.72
CA LEU A 120 7.64 -2.00 -2.54
C LEU A 120 7.79 -3.17 -1.57
N GLN A 121 8.00 -4.39 -2.07
CA GLN A 121 8.16 -5.57 -1.21
C GLN A 121 9.47 -5.53 -0.39
N SER A 122 10.53 -4.92 -0.92
CA SER A 122 11.79 -4.71 -0.18
C SER A 122 11.77 -3.48 0.72
N GLN A 123 10.67 -2.70 0.74
CA GLN A 123 10.51 -1.58 1.67
C GLN A 123 9.76 -1.97 2.95
N LEU A 124 9.45 -3.26 3.11
CA LEU A 124 8.82 -3.83 4.31
C LEU A 124 9.85 -4.46 5.27
N ASP A 125 11.12 -4.03 5.19
CA ASP A 125 12.18 -4.47 6.10
C ASP A 125 12.07 -3.74 7.46
N ASP A 126 12.54 -4.37 8.55
CA ASP A 126 12.42 -3.86 9.94
C ASP A 126 12.90 -2.41 10.11
N SER A 127 13.99 -2.03 9.43
CA SER A 127 14.52 -0.65 9.45
C SER A 127 13.53 0.35 8.84
N SER A 128 12.92 0.00 7.71
CA SER A 128 11.93 0.83 7.01
C SER A 128 10.64 0.95 7.80
N ILE A 129 10.23 -0.11 8.50
CA ILE A 129 9.04 -0.11 9.37
C ILE A 129 9.21 0.91 10.50
N SER A 130 10.37 0.96 11.16
CA SER A 130 10.63 1.95 12.21
C SER A 130 10.51 3.39 11.72
N MET A 131 11.02 3.68 10.51
CA MET A 131 10.89 4.99 9.87
C MET A 131 9.45 5.31 9.48
N LEU A 132 8.71 4.33 8.95
CA LEU A 132 7.31 4.49 8.58
C LEU A 132 6.42 4.80 9.78
N THR A 133 6.65 4.11 10.90
CA THR A 133 5.96 4.38 12.17
C THR A 133 6.28 5.79 12.68
N GLY A 134 7.53 6.24 12.57
CA GLY A 134 7.90 7.62 12.89
C GLY A 134 7.20 8.66 12.01
N VAL A 135 7.12 8.43 10.69
CA VAL A 135 6.46 9.33 9.73
C VAL A 135 4.93 9.32 9.87
N LEU A 136 4.34 8.22 10.31
CA LEU A 136 2.91 8.10 10.63
C LEU A 136 2.51 8.93 11.86
N CYS A 137 3.40 9.06 12.84
CA CYS A 137 3.17 9.82 14.07
C CYS A 137 3.46 11.33 13.96
N ALA A 138 4.01 11.78 12.82
CA ALA A 138 4.42 13.17 12.56
C ALA A 138 3.42 13.93 11.68
#